data_AF-A0A5C7Z7U9-F1
#
_entry.id   AF-A0A5C7Z7U9-F1
#
_cell.length_a   1.000
_cell.length_b   1.000
_cell.length_c   1.000
_cell.angle_alpha   90.00
_cell.angle_beta   90.00
_cell.angle_gamma   90.00
#
_symmetry.space_group_name_H-M   'P 1'
#
loop_
_entity.id
_entity.type
_entity.pdbx_description
1 polymer ?
#
loop_
_entity_poly.entity_id
_entity_poly.type
_entity_poly.pdbx_seq_one_letter_code
_entity_poly.pdbx_strand_id
1 'polypeptide(L)'
;FDLGHQLRGRVGRSHHQAYAYLLVPEIEGLTKQAAQRLDAIQQMEELGSGFYLAMHDLEIRGAGEVLGESQSGNMMEIGFQLYNEMLSEAVRSLKNGKEPDLLSPMSATTDINLHAPALLPDDYCGDVHLRLSFYKKLATAKTSDQLDGLVEEIVDRFGKLPAQAQTLIDVHRLRVLSQPYGVVKVDAAPGVIQISFKPNPPVDPMAIIGLIQKNKHIKLAGNDKLRIERELPDPKQRAQMVRDILRSLGTPRTEAVAA
;
A
#
# COMPACT_ATOMS: atom_id res chain seq x y z
N PHE A 1 -30.58 3.21 19.44
CA PHE A 1 -29.13 2.96 19.59
C PHE A 1 -28.36 4.18 20.08
N ASP A 2 -28.91 5.40 19.94
CA ASP A 2 -28.25 6.63 20.45
C ASP A 2 -27.92 6.61 21.95
N LEU A 3 -28.74 5.96 22.79
CA LEU A 3 -28.59 6.07 24.24
C LEU A 3 -27.35 5.35 24.79
N GLY A 4 -27.03 4.14 24.32
CA GLY A 4 -25.89 3.35 24.84
C GLY A 4 -24.53 3.97 24.52
N HIS A 5 -24.39 4.51 23.30
CA HIS A 5 -23.18 5.21 22.87
C HIS A 5 -23.03 6.58 23.55
N GLN A 6 -24.14 7.32 23.72
CA GLN A 6 -24.14 8.58 24.49
C GLN A 6 -23.76 8.38 25.96
N LEU A 7 -24.10 7.24 26.56
CA LEU A 7 -23.80 6.96 27.97
C LEU A 7 -22.31 6.65 28.20
N ARG A 8 -21.65 5.87 27.33
CA ARG A 8 -20.21 5.58 27.45
C ARG A 8 -19.34 6.78 27.06
N GLY A 9 -19.73 7.56 26.04
CA GLY A 9 -19.00 8.78 25.62
C GLY A 9 -19.06 9.95 26.62
N ARG A 10 -19.90 9.84 27.67
CA ARG A 10 -19.99 10.81 28.78
C ARG A 10 -19.14 10.43 29.99
N VAL A 11 -18.50 9.27 29.99
CA VAL A 11 -17.71 8.75 31.11
C VAL A 11 -16.26 8.58 30.65
N GLY A 12 -15.29 9.08 31.43
CA GLY A 12 -13.85 8.96 31.11
C GLY A 12 -13.17 10.17 30.45
N ARG A 13 -13.58 11.40 30.78
CA ARG A 13 -12.91 12.64 30.30
C ARG A 13 -11.73 13.11 31.19
N SER A 14 -11.20 12.25 32.06
CA SER A 14 -10.15 12.59 33.05
C SER A 14 -9.06 11.50 33.11
N HIS A 15 -7.99 11.76 33.86
CA HIS A 15 -6.85 10.84 34.05
C HIS A 15 -7.17 9.55 34.86
N HIS A 16 -8.44 9.26 35.13
CA HIS A 16 -8.87 8.07 35.88
C HIS A 16 -9.64 7.10 35.00
N GLN A 17 -9.31 5.82 35.15
CA GLN A 17 -9.95 4.73 34.43
C GLN A 17 -11.42 4.62 34.84
N ALA A 18 -12.31 4.55 33.85
CA ALA A 18 -13.74 4.53 34.08
C ALA A 18 -14.36 3.26 33.48
N TYR A 19 -15.34 2.70 34.18
CA TYR A 19 -15.96 1.43 33.84
C TYR A 19 -17.44 1.65 33.48
N ALA A 20 -17.91 0.92 32.47
CA ALA A 20 -19.32 0.89 32.09
C ALA A 20 -19.79 -0.57 32.07
N TYR A 21 -20.76 -0.89 32.92
CA TYR A 21 -21.35 -2.22 33.01
C TYR A 21 -22.67 -2.24 32.23
N LEU A 22 -22.77 -3.12 31.23
CA LEU A 22 -24.01 -3.37 30.52
C LEU A 22 -24.65 -4.64 31.09
N LEU A 23 -25.80 -4.48 31.75
CA LEU A 23 -26.54 -5.59 32.34
C LEU A 23 -27.68 -6.00 31.40
N VAL A 24 -27.73 -7.28 31.05
CA VAL A 24 -28.83 -7.90 30.30
C VAL A 24 -29.47 -8.99 31.15
N PRO A 25 -30.82 -9.13 31.10
CA PRO A 25 -31.52 -10.07 31.97
C PRO A 25 -31.19 -11.54 31.70
N GLU A 26 -30.97 -11.93 30.44
CA GLU A 26 -30.54 -13.28 30.06
C GLU A 26 -29.87 -13.24 28.68
N ILE A 27 -28.69 -13.85 28.53
CA ILE A 27 -27.89 -13.79 27.29
C ILE A 27 -28.56 -14.61 26.17
N GLU A 28 -29.15 -15.75 26.53
CA GLU A 28 -29.80 -16.70 25.61
C GLU A 28 -31.16 -16.21 25.10
N GLY A 29 -31.80 -15.31 25.85
CA GLY A 29 -33.06 -14.66 25.46
C GLY A 29 -32.88 -13.45 24.55
N LEU A 30 -31.64 -13.06 24.22
CA LEU A 30 -31.38 -11.95 23.31
C LEU A 30 -31.76 -12.34 21.89
N THR A 31 -32.47 -11.44 21.20
CA THR A 31 -32.65 -11.59 19.76
C THR A 31 -31.29 -11.63 19.08
N LYS A 32 -31.17 -12.35 17.96
CA LYS A 32 -29.91 -12.47 17.20
C LYS A 32 -29.25 -11.10 16.94
N GLN A 33 -30.08 -10.10 16.65
CA GLN A 33 -29.65 -8.71 16.46
C GLN A 33 -29.14 -8.07 17.75
N ALA A 34 -29.80 -8.27 18.89
CA ALA A 34 -29.38 -7.73 20.18
C ALA A 34 -28.10 -8.38 20.71
N ALA A 35 -27.91 -9.68 20.48
CA ALA A 35 -26.69 -10.40 20.81
C ALA A 35 -25.50 -9.87 20.00
N GLN A 36 -25.63 -9.75 18.67
CA GLN A 36 -24.58 -9.18 17.80
C GLN A 36 -24.21 -7.74 18.20
N ARG A 37 -25.20 -6.94 18.62
CA ARG A 37 -24.98 -5.58 19.11
C ARG A 37 -24.21 -5.53 20.44
N LEU A 38 -24.49 -6.44 21.36
CA LEU A 38 -23.79 -6.53 22.63
C LEU A 38 -22.32 -6.93 22.42
N ASP A 39 -22.09 -7.89 21.52
CA ASP A 39 -20.76 -8.40 21.15
C ASP A 39 -19.90 -7.29 20.52
N ALA A 40 -20.49 -6.52 19.58
CA ALA A 40 -19.83 -5.37 18.99
C ALA A 40 -19.46 -4.28 20.01
N ILE A 41 -20.24 -4.11 21.09
CA ILE A 41 -19.96 -3.15 22.15
C ILE A 41 -18.81 -3.62 23.06
N GLN A 42 -18.68 -4.94 23.28
CA GLN A 42 -17.62 -5.52 24.10
C GLN A 42 -16.24 -5.45 23.43
N GLN A 43 -16.17 -5.58 22.11
CA GLN A 43 -14.92 -5.50 21.33
C GLN A 43 -14.33 -4.07 21.24
N MET A 44 -15.01 -3.06 21.78
CA MET A 44 -14.57 -1.66 21.80
C MET A 44 -13.58 -1.39 22.95
N GLU A 45 -12.29 -1.70 22.77
CA GLU A 45 -11.24 -1.35 23.76
C GLU A 45 -10.46 -0.06 23.45
N GLU A 46 -10.54 0.51 22.24
CA GLU A 46 -9.74 1.70 21.88
C GLU A 46 -10.54 2.92 21.37
N LEU A 47 -10.01 4.10 21.68
CA LEU A 47 -10.54 5.42 21.35
C LEU A 47 -10.62 5.62 19.82
N GLY A 48 -11.81 5.85 19.28
CA GLY A 48 -12.07 6.01 17.83
C GLY A 48 -13.28 5.21 17.31
N SER A 49 -13.84 4.36 18.16
CA SER A 49 -14.91 3.39 17.89
C SER A 49 -16.30 3.96 17.50
N GLY A 50 -16.50 5.29 17.47
CA GLY A 50 -17.79 5.90 17.13
C GLY A 50 -18.16 5.77 15.65
N PHE A 51 -17.16 5.73 14.77
CA PHE A 51 -17.36 5.61 13.32
C PHE A 51 -17.68 4.16 12.89
N TYR A 52 -17.05 3.18 13.54
CA TYR A 52 -17.32 1.76 13.34
C TYR A 52 -18.80 1.41 13.63
N LEU A 53 -19.39 2.07 14.63
CA LEU A 53 -20.78 1.92 15.02
C LEU A 53 -21.76 2.44 13.94
N ALA A 54 -21.45 3.58 13.31
CA ALA A 54 -22.31 4.17 12.28
C ALA A 54 -22.32 3.33 10.99
N MET A 55 -21.21 2.68 10.67
CA MET A 55 -21.05 1.83 9.49
C MET A 55 -21.75 0.48 9.64
N HIS A 56 -21.62 -0.19 10.79
CA HIS A 56 -22.38 -1.41 11.08
C HIS A 56 -23.89 -1.16 11.16
N ASP A 57 -24.33 0.01 11.64
CA ASP A 57 -25.76 0.35 11.67
C ASP A 57 -26.30 0.63 10.24
N LEU A 58 -25.45 1.10 9.32
CA LEU A 58 -25.79 1.25 7.88
C LEU A 58 -25.94 -0.12 7.19
N GLU A 59 -25.09 -1.08 7.53
CA GLU A 59 -25.15 -2.47 7.09
C GLU A 59 -26.43 -3.18 7.58
N ILE A 60 -26.79 -2.98 8.85
CA ILE A 60 -27.99 -3.59 9.46
C ILE A 60 -29.29 -2.96 8.93
N ARG A 61 -29.27 -1.69 8.47
CA ARG A 61 -30.50 -0.97 8.07
C ARG A 61 -30.85 -0.98 6.58
N GLY A 62 -29.96 -1.32 5.64
CA GLY A 62 -30.38 -1.23 4.24
C GLY A 62 -29.42 -1.59 3.09
N ALA A 63 -28.30 -2.29 3.32
CA ALA A 63 -27.44 -2.75 2.22
C ALA A 63 -27.69 -4.21 1.81
N GLY A 64 -28.84 -4.78 2.18
CA GLY A 64 -29.19 -6.19 1.95
C GLY A 64 -29.64 -6.55 0.52
N GLU A 65 -29.68 -5.61 -0.42
CA GLU A 65 -30.12 -5.87 -1.78
C GLU A 65 -29.23 -5.09 -2.75
N VAL A 66 -28.17 -5.73 -3.24
CA VAL A 66 -27.56 -5.55 -4.58
C VAL A 66 -26.36 -6.48 -4.77
N LEU A 67 -25.68 -6.94 -3.71
CA LEU A 67 -24.66 -8.01 -3.78
C LEU A 67 -24.77 -8.86 -2.52
N GLY A 68 -24.90 -10.19 -2.67
CA GLY A 68 -25.32 -11.13 -1.62
C GLY A 68 -24.60 -10.99 -0.27
N GLU A 69 -25.34 -11.33 0.79
CA GLU A 69 -25.13 -11.14 2.25
C GLU A 69 -23.78 -11.58 2.87
N SER A 70 -22.73 -11.91 2.10
CA SER A 70 -21.45 -12.41 2.64
C SER A 70 -20.22 -11.58 2.26
N GLN A 71 -20.36 -10.46 1.52
CA GLN A 71 -19.21 -9.76 0.91
C GLN A 71 -19.12 -8.25 1.19
N SER A 72 -20.13 -7.62 1.81
CA SER A 72 -20.13 -6.16 2.09
C SER A 72 -19.14 -5.73 3.18
N GLY A 73 -19.01 -6.51 4.25
CA GLY A 73 -18.18 -6.15 5.42
C GLY A 73 -16.68 -6.01 5.09
N ASN A 74 -16.12 -6.91 4.28
CA ASN A 74 -14.70 -6.92 3.94
C ASN A 74 -14.28 -5.76 3.01
N MET A 75 -15.18 -5.27 2.14
CA MET A 75 -14.88 -4.13 1.26
C MET A 75 -14.69 -2.85 2.08
N MET A 76 -15.47 -2.71 3.15
CA MET A 76 -15.41 -1.58 4.08
C MET A 76 -14.21 -1.68 5.03
N GLU A 77 -13.81 -2.89 5.43
CA GLU A 77 -12.60 -3.14 6.23
C GLU A 77 -11.32 -2.72 5.49
N ILE A 78 -11.21 -3.03 4.18
CA ILE A 78 -10.07 -2.61 3.35
C ILE A 78 -10.01 -1.07 3.26
N GLY A 79 -11.16 -0.41 3.05
CA GLY A 79 -11.26 1.05 3.03
C GLY A 79 -10.89 1.70 4.37
N PHE A 80 -11.29 1.09 5.49
CA PHE A 80 -10.96 1.55 6.84
C PHE A 80 -9.46 1.40 7.16
N GLN A 81 -8.85 0.27 6.79
CA GLN A 81 -7.43 0.10 7.00
C GLN A 81 -6.60 1.07 6.13
N LEU A 82 -7.02 1.30 4.88
CA LEU A 82 -6.38 2.32 4.01
C LEU A 82 -6.52 3.72 4.61
N TYR A 83 -7.69 4.06 5.13
CA TYR A 83 -7.92 5.32 5.83
C TYR A 83 -7.02 5.48 7.07
N ASN A 84 -6.87 4.45 7.89
CA ASN A 84 -5.98 4.49 9.05
C ASN A 84 -4.50 4.57 8.65
N GLU A 85 -4.10 3.94 7.55
CA GLU A 85 -2.75 4.09 6.99
C GLU A 85 -2.50 5.53 6.55
N MET A 86 -3.43 6.14 5.81
CA MET A 86 -3.37 7.56 5.43
C MET A 86 -3.32 8.48 6.65
N LEU A 87 -4.14 8.20 7.68
CA LEU A 87 -4.14 8.95 8.94
C LEU A 87 -2.80 8.81 9.67
N SER A 88 -2.25 7.60 9.75
CA SER A 88 -0.97 7.31 10.41
C SER A 88 0.20 7.97 9.68
N GLU A 89 0.19 7.97 8.35
CA GLU A 89 1.18 8.68 7.52
C GLU A 89 1.08 10.19 7.68
N ALA A 90 -0.13 10.74 7.73
CA ALA A 90 -0.35 12.17 8.02
C ALA A 90 0.17 12.55 9.41
N VAL A 91 -0.11 11.74 10.44
CA VAL A 91 0.40 11.96 11.81
C VAL A 91 1.93 11.85 11.87
N ARG A 92 2.53 10.89 11.17
CA ARG A 92 4.01 10.78 11.07
C ARG A 92 4.63 11.99 10.36
N SER A 93 4.00 12.48 9.29
CA SER A 93 4.48 13.65 8.54
C SER A 93 4.45 14.92 9.40
N LEU A 94 3.35 15.13 10.13
CA LEU A 94 3.21 16.22 11.11
C LEU A 94 4.25 16.14 12.23
N LYS A 95 4.51 14.95 12.78
CA LYS A 95 5.56 14.74 13.81
C LYS A 95 6.97 15.05 13.29
N ASN A 96 7.20 14.90 11.99
CA ASN A 96 8.48 15.18 11.34
C ASN A 96 8.59 16.63 10.80
N GLY A 97 7.67 17.52 11.16
CA GLY A 97 7.68 18.92 10.74
C GLY A 97 7.37 19.15 9.25
N LYS A 98 6.80 18.15 8.56
CA LYS A 98 6.36 18.24 7.16
C LYS A 98 4.83 18.41 7.13
N GLU A 99 4.32 19.42 6.42
CA GLU A 99 2.88 19.53 6.20
C GLU A 99 2.38 18.29 5.42
N PRO A 100 1.38 17.56 5.94
CA PRO A 100 0.81 16.42 5.24
C PRO A 100 0.01 16.93 4.05
N ASP A 101 0.52 16.71 2.85
CA ASP A 101 -0.25 16.90 1.63
C ASP A 101 -1.31 15.81 1.54
N LEU A 102 -2.52 16.12 2.05
CA LEU A 102 -3.68 15.23 2.07
C LEU A 102 -4.17 14.83 0.66
N LEU A 103 -3.67 15.49 -0.40
CA LEU A 103 -3.92 15.15 -1.80
C LEU A 103 -2.82 14.29 -2.44
N SER A 104 -1.78 13.93 -1.69
CA SER A 104 -0.76 12.94 -2.08
C SER A 104 -0.93 11.68 -1.22
N PRO A 105 -1.78 10.70 -1.60
CA PRO A 105 -2.10 9.54 -0.76
C PRO A 105 -0.92 8.61 -0.43
N MET A 106 0.27 8.87 -0.96
CA MET A 106 1.50 8.16 -0.65
C MET A 106 2.66 9.13 -0.91
N SER A 107 3.40 9.51 0.14
CA SER A 107 4.59 10.37 -0.02
C SER A 107 5.54 9.79 -1.07
N ALA A 108 5.68 10.48 -2.22
CA ALA A 108 6.60 10.16 -3.32
C ALA A 108 6.63 8.66 -3.72
N THR A 109 5.52 8.12 -4.24
CA THR A 109 5.59 6.81 -4.92
C THR A 109 6.39 6.93 -6.20
N THR A 110 7.47 6.15 -6.30
CA THR A 110 8.14 5.95 -7.58
C THR A 110 7.14 5.33 -8.56
N ASP A 111 6.83 6.06 -9.63
CA ASP A 111 5.96 5.59 -10.72
C ASP A 111 6.73 4.60 -11.61
N ILE A 112 6.25 3.37 -11.76
CA ILE A 112 6.91 2.32 -12.54
C ILE A 112 5.96 1.85 -13.63
N ASN A 113 6.34 2.09 -14.89
CA ASN A 113 5.62 1.62 -16.07
C ASN A 113 6.51 0.67 -16.88
N LEU A 114 6.11 -0.60 -16.97
CA LEU A 114 6.82 -1.62 -17.77
C LEU A 114 6.19 -1.85 -19.14
N HIS A 115 5.15 -1.10 -19.54
CA HIS A 115 4.42 -1.31 -20.81
C HIS A 115 3.97 -2.76 -21.02
N ALA A 116 3.50 -3.41 -19.96
CA ALA A 116 2.95 -4.75 -19.98
C ALA A 116 1.83 -4.86 -18.92
N PRO A 117 0.83 -5.75 -19.12
CA PRO A 117 -0.23 -5.93 -18.14
C PRO A 117 0.34 -6.37 -16.79
N ALA A 118 0.09 -5.57 -15.76
CA ALA A 118 0.56 -5.80 -14.39
C ALA A 118 -0.66 -5.94 -13.47
N LEU A 119 -1.18 -7.16 -13.35
CA LEU A 119 -2.38 -7.46 -12.57
C LEU A 119 -2.39 -8.92 -12.12
N LEU A 120 -3.17 -9.22 -11.09
CA LEU A 120 -3.56 -10.57 -10.74
C LEU A 120 -4.79 -10.96 -11.58
N PRO A 121 -4.65 -11.93 -12.50
CA PRO A 121 -5.76 -12.35 -13.35
C PRO A 121 -6.90 -12.99 -12.56
N ASP A 122 -8.12 -12.92 -13.10
CA ASP A 122 -9.31 -13.47 -12.47
C ASP A 122 -9.29 -15.00 -12.38
N ASP A 123 -8.80 -15.64 -13.43
CA ASP A 123 -8.55 -17.08 -13.53
C ASP A 123 -7.44 -17.58 -12.59
N TYR A 124 -6.60 -16.67 -12.08
CA TYR A 124 -5.54 -17.00 -11.12
C TYR A 124 -5.97 -16.79 -9.66
N CYS A 125 -6.66 -15.68 -9.37
CA CYS A 125 -7.14 -15.35 -8.03
C CYS A 125 -8.60 -14.88 -8.11
N GLY A 126 -9.55 -15.82 -8.27
CA GLY A 126 -10.97 -15.51 -8.48
C GLY A 126 -11.64 -14.76 -7.33
N ASP A 127 -11.14 -14.90 -6.09
CA ASP A 127 -11.62 -14.13 -4.96
C ASP A 127 -11.14 -12.66 -5.04
N VAL A 128 -12.10 -11.75 -5.21
CA VAL A 128 -11.85 -10.30 -5.35
C VAL A 128 -11.29 -9.69 -4.07
N HIS A 129 -11.76 -10.10 -2.88
CA HIS A 129 -11.28 -9.57 -1.61
C HIS A 129 -9.83 -9.97 -1.38
N LEU A 130 -9.52 -11.22 -1.67
CA LEU A 130 -8.17 -11.73 -1.57
C LEU A 130 -7.23 -11.00 -2.53
N ARG A 131 -7.68 -10.73 -3.75
CA ARG A 131 -6.94 -9.94 -4.75
C ARG A 131 -6.68 -8.51 -4.27
N LEU A 132 -7.70 -7.84 -3.73
CA LEU A 132 -7.57 -6.49 -3.16
C LEU A 132 -6.62 -6.47 -1.96
N SER A 133 -6.67 -7.49 -1.09
CA SER A 133 -5.74 -7.67 0.01
C SER A 133 -4.28 -7.77 -0.48
N PHE A 134 -4.02 -8.58 -1.51
CA PHE A 134 -2.69 -8.67 -2.12
C PHE A 134 -2.23 -7.35 -2.74
N TYR A 135 -3.10 -6.66 -3.51
CA TYR A 135 -2.74 -5.35 -4.07
C TYR A 135 -2.37 -4.36 -2.98
N LYS A 136 -3.13 -4.34 -1.89
CA LYS A 136 -2.82 -3.49 -0.74
C LYS A 136 -1.46 -3.84 -0.12
N LYS A 137 -1.23 -5.12 0.21
CA LYS A 137 0.04 -5.59 0.79
C LYS A 137 1.24 -5.26 -0.13
N LEU A 138 1.10 -5.42 -1.45
CA LEU A 138 2.14 -5.08 -2.43
C LEU A 138 2.41 -3.56 -2.51
N ALA A 139 1.36 -2.74 -2.43
CA ALA A 139 1.48 -1.28 -2.45
C ALA A 139 2.15 -0.73 -1.19
N THR A 140 1.89 -1.33 -0.03
CA THR A 140 2.42 -0.87 1.26
C THR A 140 3.77 -1.46 1.64
N ALA A 141 4.22 -2.53 0.95
CA ALA A 141 5.52 -3.14 1.17
C ALA A 141 6.67 -2.12 1.03
N LYS A 142 7.65 -2.20 1.91
CA LYS A 142 8.79 -1.26 1.98
C LYS A 142 10.14 -1.93 1.75
N THR A 143 10.20 -3.25 1.80
CA THR A 143 11.44 -4.03 1.66
C THR A 143 11.28 -5.15 0.64
N SER A 144 12.39 -5.61 0.08
CA SER A 144 12.38 -6.78 -0.81
C SER A 144 11.85 -8.01 -0.07
N ASP A 145 12.30 -8.22 1.18
CA ASP A 145 11.89 -9.38 1.99
C ASP A 145 10.38 -9.44 2.20
N GLN A 146 9.71 -8.29 2.38
CA GLN A 146 8.25 -8.24 2.47
C GLN A 146 7.59 -8.65 1.15
N LEU A 147 8.12 -8.21 0.01
CA LEU A 147 7.62 -8.63 -1.29
C LEU A 147 7.88 -10.11 -1.54
N ASP A 148 9.03 -10.62 -1.13
CA ASP A 148 9.40 -12.03 -1.30
C ASP A 148 8.49 -12.93 -0.47
N GLY A 149 8.19 -12.57 0.79
CA GLY A 149 7.21 -13.28 1.59
C GLY A 149 5.79 -13.24 1.01
N LEU A 150 5.38 -12.13 0.39
CA LEU A 150 4.09 -12.05 -0.32
C LEU A 150 4.06 -12.94 -1.57
N VAL A 151 5.17 -13.01 -2.30
CA VAL A 151 5.29 -13.89 -3.46
C VAL A 151 5.21 -15.35 -3.03
N GLU A 152 5.88 -15.73 -1.94
CA GLU A 152 5.79 -17.07 -1.38
C GLU A 152 4.33 -17.39 -0.97
N GLU A 153 3.64 -16.47 -0.27
CA GLU A 153 2.22 -16.64 0.09
C GLU A 153 1.34 -16.84 -1.15
N ILE A 154 1.54 -16.06 -2.22
CA ILE A 154 0.77 -16.17 -3.46
C ILE A 154 1.08 -17.49 -4.18
N VAL A 155 2.35 -17.90 -4.24
CA VAL A 155 2.76 -19.11 -4.95
C VAL A 155 2.32 -20.38 -4.21
N ASP A 156 2.38 -20.39 -2.88
CA ASP A 156 1.90 -21.51 -2.07
C ASP A 156 0.39 -21.73 -2.25
N ARG A 157 -0.37 -20.64 -2.37
CA ARG A 157 -1.84 -20.69 -2.47
C ARG A 157 -2.37 -20.96 -3.88
N PHE A 158 -1.73 -20.43 -4.91
CA PHE A 158 -2.25 -20.47 -6.29
C PHE A 158 -1.31 -21.13 -7.30
N GLY A 159 -0.10 -21.52 -6.87
CA GLY A 159 0.91 -22.13 -7.71
C GLY A 159 1.72 -21.11 -8.52
N LYS A 160 2.03 -21.45 -9.78
CA LYS A 160 2.97 -20.67 -10.60
C LYS A 160 2.34 -19.34 -11.04
N LEU A 161 3.04 -18.24 -10.78
CA LEU A 161 2.62 -16.91 -11.22
C LEU A 161 2.45 -16.82 -12.76
N PRO A 162 1.31 -16.35 -13.27
CA PRO A 162 1.14 -16.03 -14.69
C PRO A 162 1.95 -14.80 -15.08
N ALA A 163 2.12 -14.55 -16.38
CA ALA A 163 2.98 -13.47 -16.89
C ALA A 163 2.57 -12.08 -16.38
N GLN A 164 1.26 -11.83 -16.26
CA GLN A 164 0.74 -10.54 -15.76
C GLN A 164 1.02 -10.36 -14.27
N ALA A 165 0.91 -11.44 -13.48
CA ALA A 165 1.23 -11.42 -12.07
C ALA A 165 2.73 -11.26 -11.83
N GLN A 166 3.58 -11.92 -12.63
CA GLN A 166 5.03 -11.70 -12.59
C GLN A 166 5.38 -10.23 -12.86
N THR A 167 4.76 -9.63 -13.88
CA THR A 167 4.94 -8.21 -14.20
C THR A 167 4.52 -7.31 -13.04
N LEU A 168 3.39 -7.60 -12.38
CA LEU A 168 2.95 -6.90 -11.18
C LEU A 168 4.01 -6.96 -10.06
N ILE A 169 4.53 -8.14 -9.75
CA ILE A 169 5.58 -8.30 -8.74
C ILE A 169 6.84 -7.53 -9.12
N ASP A 170 7.26 -7.57 -10.39
CA ASP A 170 8.42 -6.83 -10.86
C ASP A 170 8.25 -5.32 -10.73
N VAL A 171 7.04 -4.79 -11.01
CA VAL A 171 6.69 -3.37 -10.78
C VAL A 171 6.91 -2.98 -9.32
N HIS A 172 6.37 -3.77 -8.37
CA HIS A 172 6.53 -3.48 -6.94
C HIS A 172 7.96 -3.65 -6.44
N ARG A 173 8.70 -4.65 -6.94
CA ARG A 173 10.13 -4.83 -6.64
C ARG A 173 10.95 -3.64 -7.12
N LEU A 174 10.69 -3.16 -8.33
CA LEU A 174 11.36 -1.96 -8.86
C LEU A 174 11.00 -0.73 -8.06
N ARG A 175 9.74 -0.54 -7.65
CA ARG A 175 9.34 0.57 -6.78
C ARG A 175 10.19 0.60 -5.50
N VAL A 176 10.26 -0.52 -4.78
CA VAL A 176 11.05 -0.62 -3.54
C VAL A 176 12.54 -0.43 -3.79
N LEU A 177 13.08 -1.03 -4.85
CA LEU A 177 14.50 -0.90 -5.18
C LEU A 177 14.90 0.53 -5.59
N SER A 178 14.02 1.24 -6.28
CA SER A 178 14.31 2.54 -6.89
C SER A 178 14.17 3.71 -5.91
N GLN A 179 13.37 3.55 -4.86
CA GLN A 179 13.13 4.57 -3.83
C GLN A 179 14.43 5.09 -3.18
N PRO A 180 15.35 4.23 -2.68
CA PRO A 180 16.62 4.67 -2.11
C PRO A 180 17.50 5.49 -3.06
N TYR A 181 17.39 5.28 -4.37
CA TYR A 181 18.14 6.03 -5.39
C TYR A 181 17.52 7.40 -5.69
N GLY A 182 16.40 7.75 -5.06
CA GLY A 182 15.66 8.98 -5.35
C GLY A 182 15.00 8.98 -6.72
N VAL A 183 14.66 7.80 -7.26
CA VAL A 183 13.94 7.69 -8.53
C VAL A 183 12.48 8.08 -8.32
N VAL A 184 11.99 8.98 -9.16
CA VAL A 184 10.59 9.43 -9.17
C VAL A 184 9.78 8.65 -10.19
N LYS A 185 10.38 8.30 -11.33
CA LYS A 185 9.68 7.59 -12.40
C LYS A 185 10.60 6.67 -13.18
N VAL A 186 10.11 5.48 -13.52
CA VAL A 186 10.69 4.55 -14.50
C VAL A 186 9.65 4.30 -15.57
N ASP A 187 9.97 4.66 -16.81
CA ASP A 187 9.16 4.38 -17.99
C ASP A 187 9.96 3.45 -18.91
N ALA A 188 9.65 2.16 -18.89
CA ALA A 188 10.41 1.13 -19.57
C ALA A 188 9.60 0.55 -20.75
N ALA A 189 9.69 1.23 -21.90
CA ALA A 189 9.08 0.80 -23.15
C ALA A 189 9.99 -0.23 -23.88
N PRO A 190 9.45 -0.97 -24.86
CA PRO A 190 10.22 -1.98 -25.59
C PRO A 190 11.50 -1.49 -26.27
N GLY A 191 11.57 -0.24 -26.74
CA GLY A 191 12.78 0.29 -27.42
C GLY A 191 13.62 1.25 -26.57
N VAL A 192 13.01 1.84 -25.54
CA VAL A 192 13.61 2.91 -24.75
C VAL A 192 13.17 2.77 -23.31
N ILE A 193 14.13 2.87 -22.39
CA ILE A 193 13.86 2.98 -20.96
C ILE A 193 14.30 4.36 -20.49
N GLN A 194 13.45 5.03 -19.71
CA GLN A 194 13.72 6.32 -19.11
C GLN A 194 13.59 6.24 -17.60
N ILE A 195 14.63 6.64 -16.88
CA ILE A 195 14.65 6.72 -15.41
C ILE A 195 14.78 8.19 -15.03
N SER A 196 13.79 8.72 -14.31
CA SER A 196 13.74 10.11 -13.84
C SER A 196 14.00 10.15 -12.34
N PHE A 197 14.95 10.98 -11.94
CA PHE A 197 15.38 11.17 -10.56
C PHE A 197 14.81 12.46 -9.98
N LYS A 198 14.71 12.53 -8.66
CA LYS A 198 14.42 13.78 -7.95
C LYS A 198 15.60 14.76 -8.07
N PRO A 199 15.39 16.08 -7.87
CA PRO A 199 16.49 17.02 -7.77
C PRO A 199 17.50 16.60 -6.70
N ASN A 200 18.80 16.69 -7.02
CA ASN A 200 19.90 16.25 -6.17
C ASN A 200 19.71 14.81 -5.63
N PRO A 201 19.68 13.80 -6.52
CA PRO A 201 19.45 12.43 -6.08
C PRO A 201 20.61 11.93 -5.21
N PRO A 202 20.34 11.00 -4.27
CA PRO A 202 21.35 10.37 -3.41
C PRO A 202 22.24 9.38 -4.18
N VAL A 203 22.72 9.75 -5.37
CA VAL A 203 23.53 8.94 -6.27
C VAL A 203 24.83 9.68 -6.55
N ASP A 204 25.94 8.95 -6.61
CA ASP A 204 27.23 9.53 -6.95
C ASP A 204 27.25 10.02 -8.41
N PRO A 205 27.49 11.32 -8.68
CA PRO A 205 27.63 11.82 -10.04
C PRO A 205 28.73 11.10 -10.85
N MET A 206 29.81 10.66 -10.20
CA MET A 206 30.88 9.90 -10.86
C MET A 206 30.44 8.50 -11.28
N ALA A 207 29.53 7.87 -10.53
CA ALA A 207 28.95 6.58 -10.92
C ALA A 207 28.07 6.73 -12.16
N ILE A 208 27.30 7.81 -12.26
CA ILE A 208 26.49 8.13 -13.44
C ILE A 208 27.38 8.35 -14.67
N ILE A 209 28.43 9.16 -14.55
CA ILE A 209 29.38 9.42 -15.64
C ILE A 209 30.07 8.10 -16.08
N GLY A 210 30.54 7.31 -15.12
CA GLY A 210 31.15 6.00 -15.39
C GLY A 210 30.19 5.04 -16.10
N LEU A 211 28.90 5.06 -15.73
CA LEU A 211 27.87 4.25 -16.38
C LEU A 211 27.67 4.62 -17.84
N ILE A 212 27.57 5.92 -18.14
CA ILE A 212 27.40 6.46 -19.49
C ILE A 212 28.63 6.15 -20.36
N GLN A 213 29.85 6.32 -19.81
CA GLN A 213 31.08 6.02 -20.54
C GLN A 213 31.25 4.53 -20.86
N LYS A 214 30.86 3.65 -19.94
CA LYS A 214 30.93 2.19 -20.15
C LYS A 214 29.87 1.69 -21.14
N ASN A 215 28.73 2.38 -21.25
CA ASN A 215 27.58 1.91 -22.01
C ASN A 215 27.13 2.96 -23.04
N LYS A 216 27.52 2.77 -24.31
CA LYS A 216 27.17 3.67 -25.42
C LYS A 216 25.66 3.89 -25.64
N HIS A 217 24.84 2.95 -25.15
CA HIS A 217 23.38 2.98 -25.27
C HIS A 217 22.69 3.72 -24.11
N ILE A 218 23.44 4.19 -23.12
CA ILE A 218 22.94 4.97 -21.98
C ILE A 218 23.36 6.42 -22.18
N LYS A 219 22.41 7.34 -22.07
CA LYS A 219 22.61 8.77 -22.26
C LYS A 219 21.94 9.55 -21.13
N LEU A 220 22.53 10.68 -20.76
CA LEU A 220 21.86 11.68 -19.93
C LEU A 220 20.86 12.45 -20.79
N ALA A 221 19.62 12.59 -20.34
CA ALA A 221 18.57 13.34 -21.04
C ALA A 221 18.12 14.52 -20.16
N GLY A 222 18.79 15.66 -20.29
CA GLY A 222 18.65 16.76 -19.33
C GLY A 222 19.46 16.49 -18.06
N ASN A 223 19.12 17.10 -16.93
CA ASN A 223 19.95 17.05 -15.72
C ASN A 223 19.53 15.95 -14.73
N ASP A 224 18.34 15.38 -14.90
CA ASP A 224 17.65 14.54 -13.93
C ASP A 224 17.16 13.21 -14.51
N LYS A 225 17.48 12.90 -15.78
CA LYS A 225 16.99 11.69 -16.44
C LYS A 225 18.10 10.90 -17.11
N LEU A 226 18.01 9.57 -16.99
CA LEU A 226 18.77 8.61 -17.77
C LEU A 226 17.87 8.02 -18.84
N ARG A 227 18.34 8.05 -20.08
CA ARG A 227 17.71 7.43 -21.25
C ARG A 227 18.56 6.27 -21.72
N ILE A 228 17.95 5.12 -21.90
CA ILE A 228 18.59 3.88 -22.31
C ILE A 228 17.93 3.42 -23.60
N GLU A 229 18.70 3.38 -24.68
CA GLU A 229 18.23 3.03 -26.03
C GLU A 229 18.61 1.58 -26.33
N ARG A 230 17.72 0.65 -25.98
CA ARG A 230 17.93 -0.79 -26.17
C ARG A 230 16.59 -1.47 -26.42
N GLU A 231 16.54 -2.31 -27.43
CA GLU A 231 15.35 -3.11 -27.75
C GLU A 231 15.23 -4.32 -26.82
N LEU A 232 14.18 -4.32 -26.00
CA LEU A 232 13.83 -5.30 -24.98
C LEU A 232 12.31 -5.55 -25.03
N PRO A 233 11.82 -6.47 -25.87
CA PRO A 233 10.39 -6.72 -26.03
C PRO A 233 9.76 -7.37 -24.79
N ASP A 234 10.52 -8.18 -24.06
CA ASP A 234 10.08 -8.88 -22.86
C ASP A 234 10.10 -7.95 -21.62
N PRO A 235 8.97 -7.73 -20.93
CA PRO A 235 8.91 -6.91 -19.73
C PRO A 235 9.86 -7.38 -18.62
N LYS A 236 10.12 -8.69 -18.50
CA LYS A 236 11.05 -9.23 -17.51
C LYS A 236 12.48 -8.75 -17.77
N GLN A 237 12.88 -8.70 -19.04
CA GLN A 237 14.19 -8.19 -19.43
C GLN A 237 14.27 -6.68 -19.23
N ARG A 238 13.18 -5.95 -19.48
CA ARG A 238 13.10 -4.51 -19.16
C ARG A 238 13.30 -4.25 -17.66
N ALA A 239 12.60 -5.00 -16.81
CA ALA A 239 12.74 -4.90 -15.36
C ALA A 239 14.15 -5.25 -14.89
N GLN A 240 14.75 -6.29 -15.45
CA GLN A 240 16.13 -6.66 -15.15
C GLN A 240 17.13 -5.57 -15.57
N MET A 241 16.95 -4.96 -16.74
CA MET A 241 17.81 -3.86 -17.20
C MET A 241 17.78 -2.68 -16.23
N VAL A 242 16.58 -2.29 -15.76
CA VAL A 242 16.43 -1.22 -14.75
C VAL A 242 17.17 -1.59 -13.46
N ARG A 243 16.98 -2.83 -12.97
CA ARG A 243 17.64 -3.33 -11.77
C ARG A 243 19.17 -3.30 -11.88
N ASP A 244 19.71 -3.72 -13.03
CA ASP A 244 21.15 -3.74 -13.28
C ASP A 244 21.72 -2.33 -13.35
N ILE A 245 21.01 -1.39 -13.99
CA ILE A 245 21.38 0.03 -14.00
C ILE A 245 21.43 0.57 -12.58
N LEU A 246 20.38 0.40 -11.78
CA LEU A 246 20.35 0.92 -10.40
C LEU A 246 21.50 0.33 -9.57
N ARG A 247 21.74 -0.99 -9.67
CA ARG A 247 22.85 -1.64 -8.98
C ARG A 247 24.21 -1.09 -9.42
N SER A 248 24.37 -0.77 -10.70
CA SER A 248 25.63 -0.21 -11.24
C SER A 248 25.91 1.23 -10.77
N LEU A 249 24.88 1.97 -10.33
CA LEU A 249 25.03 3.28 -9.71
C LEU A 249 25.59 3.19 -8.28
N GLY A 250 25.78 1.97 -7.75
CA GLY A 250 26.34 1.73 -6.43
C GLY A 250 25.30 1.83 -5.31
N THR A 251 25.78 1.93 -4.07
CA THR A 251 24.93 2.14 -2.91
C THR A 251 24.50 3.60 -2.85
N PRO A 252 23.19 3.91 -2.69
CA PRO A 252 22.75 5.28 -2.52
C PRO A 252 23.46 5.94 -1.34
N ARG A 253 23.86 7.19 -1.51
CA ARG A 253 24.45 7.98 -0.44
C ARG A 253 23.36 8.24 0.60
N THR A 254 23.57 7.82 1.84
CA THR A 254 22.65 8.15 2.93
C THR A 254 22.49 9.67 2.96
N GLU A 255 21.26 10.17 2.80
CA GLU A 255 21.00 11.59 2.97
C GLU A 255 21.48 11.97 4.37
N ALA A 256 22.53 12.81 4.45
CA ALA A 256 22.83 13.51 5.67
C ALA A 256 21.57 14.33 5.98
N VAL A 257 20.87 13.96 7.05
CA VAL A 257 19.72 14.70 7.56
C VAL A 257 20.19 16.15 7.71
N ALA A 258 19.67 17.03 6.86
CA ALA A 258 19.92 18.46 7.01
C ALA A 258 19.38 18.85 8.40
N ALA A 259 20.29 19.33 9.24
CA ALA A 259 20.04 19.78 10.61
C ALA A 259 19.13 21.03 10.63
#